data_AF-A0A8S0H364-F1
#
_entry.id   AF-A0A8S0H364-F1
#
_cell.length_a   1.000
_cell.length_b   1.000
_cell.length_c   1.000
_cell.angle_alpha   90.00
_cell.angle_beta   90.00
_cell.angle_gamma   90.00
#
_symmetry.space_group_name_H-M   'P 1'
#
loop_
_entity.id
_entity.type
_entity.pdbx_description
1 polymer ?
#
loop_
_entity_poly.entity_id
_entity_poly.type
_entity_poly.pdbx_seq_one_letter_code
_entity_poly.pdbx_strand_id
1 'polypeptide(L)' 'MEATHLPWKLIAKDETSGAMSGIQVTVHAPLVGGDCGPSTAEGSWNNSTGKLEAAQVSLDGGCTIKTVSIQMPPTFRVAP' A
#
# COMPACT_ATOMS: atom_id res chain seq x y z
N MET A 1 2.77 -12.19 13.17
CA MET A 1 2.42 -12.26 11.74
C MET A 1 3.34 -11.28 11.03
N GLU A 2 4.28 -11.79 10.27
CA GLU A 2 5.25 -10.98 9.51
C GLU A 2 4.96 -11.21 8.02
N ALA A 3 4.89 -10.13 7.25
CA ALA A 3 4.77 -10.19 5.80
C ALA A 3 6.11 -9.77 5.20
N THR A 4 6.81 -10.69 4.54
CA THR A 4 8.07 -10.44 3.82
C THR A 4 7.85 -10.54 2.32
N HIS A 5 8.73 -9.91 1.53
CA HIS A 5 8.68 -9.88 0.05
C HIS A 5 7.45 -9.19 -0.56
N LEU A 6 7.22 -7.92 -0.25
CA LEU A 6 6.22 -7.14 -0.97
C LEU A 6 6.87 -6.42 -2.18
N PRO A 7 6.65 -6.86 -3.43
CA PRO A 7 7.18 -6.19 -4.64
C PRO A 7 6.39 -4.92 -4.99
N TRP A 8 5.92 -4.15 -3.98
CA TRP A 8 5.11 -2.97 -4.22
C TRP A 8 5.96 -1.80 -4.68
N LYS A 9 5.37 -0.97 -5.54
CA LYS A 9 5.95 0.29 -6.03
C LYS A 9 5.13 1.46 -5.52
N LEU A 10 5.82 2.49 -5.02
CA LEU A 10 5.22 3.79 -4.77
C LEU A 10 5.21 4.58 -6.08
N ILE A 11 4.04 5.05 -6.50
CA ILE A 11 3.85 5.88 -7.68
C ILE A 11 3.35 7.23 -7.18
N ALA A 12 4.18 8.27 -7.33
CA ALA A 12 3.76 9.64 -7.11
C ALA A 12 2.82 10.06 -8.24
N LYS A 13 1.62 10.55 -7.91
CA LYS A 13 0.65 11.07 -8.90
C LYS A 13 0.73 12.60 -8.96
N ASP A 14 0.74 13.25 -7.80
CA ASP A 14 0.93 14.70 -7.65
C ASP A 14 1.44 15.02 -6.23
N GLU A 15 1.58 16.31 -5.91
CA GLU A 15 2.09 16.79 -4.61
C GLU A 15 1.24 16.38 -3.39
N THR A 16 0.02 15.89 -3.62
CA THR A 16 -0.97 15.51 -2.61
C THR A 16 -1.54 14.10 -2.78
N SER A 17 -1.21 13.41 -3.87
CA SER A 17 -1.73 12.06 -4.15
C SER A 17 -0.65 11.10 -4.66
N GLY A 18 -0.84 9.82 -4.35
CA GLY A 18 0.04 8.75 -4.79
C GLY A 18 -0.67 7.40 -4.77
N ALA A 19 0.00 6.37 -5.30
CA ALA A 19 -0.50 5.01 -5.31
C ALA A 19 0.59 4.02 -4.89
N MET A 20 0.16 2.92 -4.28
CA MET A 20 0.97 1.74 -4.02
C MET A 20 0.49 0.64 -4.92
N SER A 21 1.30 0.25 -5.90
CA SER A 21 0.95 -0.80 -6.86
C SER A 21 1.68 -2.11 -6.56
N GLY A 22 1.04 -3.25 -6.82
CA GLY A 22 1.65 -4.56 -6.59
C GLY A 22 1.56 -5.03 -5.13
N ILE A 23 0.54 -4.57 -4.40
CA ILE A 23 0.30 -5.06 -3.04
C ILE A 23 -0.28 -6.47 -3.14
N GLN A 24 0.49 -7.45 -2.68
CA GLN A 24 0.07 -8.84 -2.53
C GLN A 24 0.38 -9.28 -1.11
N VAL A 25 -0.57 -9.96 -0.47
CA VAL A 25 -0.42 -10.50 0.88
C VAL A 25 -0.84 -11.96 0.84
N THR A 26 0.08 -12.87 1.18
CA THR A 26 -0.25 -14.27 1.40
C THR A 26 -0.62 -14.45 2.88
N VAL A 27 -1.86 -14.84 3.13
CA VAL A 27 -2.34 -15.10 4.49
C VAL A 27 -2.19 -16.59 4.78
N HIS A 28 -1.22 -16.94 5.62
CA HIS A 28 -1.07 -18.31 6.11
C HIS A 28 -1.95 -18.51 7.36
N ALA A 29 -3.17 -19.02 7.16
CA ALA A 29 -4.09 -19.40 8.22
C ALA A 29 -4.72 -20.78 7.92
N PRO A 30 -4.92 -21.66 8.92
CA PRO A 30 -5.60 -22.94 8.70
C PRO A 30 -7.03 -22.71 8.20
N LEU A 31 -7.43 -23.41 7.12
CA LEU A 31 -8.79 -23.44 6.52
C LEU A 31 -9.28 -22.17 5.81
N VAL A 32 -8.67 -21.00 6.04
CA VAL A 32 -9.06 -19.71 5.41
C VAL A 32 -7.88 -18.97 4.78
N GLY A 33 -6.70 -19.59 4.73
CA GLY A 33 -5.52 -19.03 4.08
C GLY A 33 -5.66 -18.98 2.56
N GLY A 34 -5.09 -17.96 1.95
CA GLY A 34 -5.13 -17.70 0.51
C GLY A 34 -4.30 -16.47 0.15
N ASP A 35 -4.10 -16.27 -1.15
CA ASP A 35 -3.43 -15.09 -1.69
C ASP A 35 -4.44 -13.96 -1.90
N CYS A 36 -4.17 -12.79 -1.32
CA CYS A 36 -4.91 -11.56 -1.55
C CYS A 36 -4.09 -10.62 -2.45
N GLY A 37 -4.65 -10.18 -3.58
CA GLY A 37 -3.97 -9.34 -4.57
C GLY A 37 -3.47 -10.12 -5.82
N PRO A 38 -2.66 -9.49 -6.70
CA PRO A 38 -2.13 -8.13 -6.59
C PRO A 38 -3.19 -7.05 -6.80
N SER A 39 -3.13 -5.95 -6.03
CA SER A 39 -4.00 -4.78 -6.25
C SER A 39 -3.19 -3.47 -6.17
N THR A 40 -3.84 -2.37 -6.56
CA THR A 40 -3.30 -1.00 -6.41
C THR A 40 -4.12 -0.24 -5.37
N ALA A 41 -3.46 0.21 -4.31
CA ALA A 41 -4.05 1.10 -3.31
C ALA A 41 -3.80 2.55 -3.71
N GLU A 42 -4.86 3.28 -3.99
CA GLU A 42 -4.79 4.74 -4.10
C GLU A 42 -4.85 5.38 -2.73
N GLY A 43 -4.04 6.41 -2.49
CA GLY A 43 -3.91 7.01 -1.16
C GLY A 43 -3.58 8.49 -1.19
N SER A 44 -3.72 9.11 -0.03
CA SER A 44 -3.38 10.51 0.21
C SER A 44 -1.89 10.63 0.52
N TRP A 45 -1.20 11.52 -0.19
CA TRP A 45 0.21 11.82 0.00
C TRP A 45 0.38 13.14 0.77
N ASN A 46 1.35 13.16 1.68
CA ASN A 46 1.74 14.37 2.40
C ASN A 46 3.24 14.63 2.23
N ASN A 47 3.57 15.64 1.43
CA ASN A 47 4.94 16.07 1.18
C ASN A 47 5.67 16.59 2.44
N SER A 48 4.96 17.17 3.41
CA SER A 48 5.58 17.68 4.64
C SER A 48 6.07 16.55 5.54
N THR A 49 5.27 15.50 5.67
CA THR A 49 5.61 14.34 6.49
C THR A 49 6.29 13.23 5.71
N GLY A 50 6.26 13.26 4.37
CA GLY A 50 6.78 12.18 3.52
C GLY A 50 5.95 10.89 3.64
N LYS A 51 4.64 11.00 3.87
CA LYS A 51 3.78 9.86 4.21
C LYS A 51 2.71 9.63 3.15
N LEU A 52 2.53 8.37 2.73
CA LEU A 52 1.41 7.91 1.90
C LEU A 52 0.47 7.05 2.74
N GLU A 53 -0.83 7.32 2.71
CA GLU A 53 -1.82 6.56 3.46
C GLU A 53 -3.04 6.20 2.62
N ALA A 54 -3.53 4.98 2.78
CA ALA A 54 -4.81 4.54 2.24
C ALA A 54 -5.56 3.68 3.26
N ALA A 55 -6.89 3.71 3.21
CA ALA A 55 -7.75 2.94 4.10
C ALA A 55 -8.83 2.21 3.29
N GLN A 56 -9.31 1.08 3.83
CA GLN A 56 -10.35 0.25 3.21
C GLN A 56 -10.00 -0.14 1.77
N VAL A 57 -8.76 -0.59 1.55
CA VAL A 57 -8.29 -1.00 0.23
C VAL A 57 -8.77 -2.42 -0.02
N SER A 58 -9.68 -2.57 -0.98
CA SER A 58 -10.07 -3.88 -1.50
C SER A 58 -8.94 -4.50 -2.32
N LEU A 59 -8.59 -5.72 -1.97
CA LEU A 59 -7.69 -6.56 -2.75
C LEU A 59 -8.49 -7.62 -3.51
N ASP A 60 -7.93 -8.09 -4.61
CA ASP A 60 -8.42 -9.29 -5.29
C ASP A 60 -8.41 -10.47 -4.31
N GLY A 61 -9.34 -11.42 -4.49
CA GLY A 61 -9.53 -12.54 -3.56
C GLY A 61 -10.44 -12.23 -2.36
N GLY A 62 -11.10 -11.05 -2.34
CA GLY A 62 -12.12 -10.72 -1.34
C GLY A 62 -11.56 -10.21 -0.01
N CYS A 63 -10.29 -9.84 0.02
CA CYS A 63 -9.63 -9.31 1.21
C CYS A 63 -9.73 -7.78 1.25
N THR A 64 -9.79 -7.21 2.46
CA THR A 64 -9.74 -5.76 2.64
C THR A 64 -8.61 -5.39 3.59
N ILE A 65 -7.68 -4.57 3.12
CA ILE A 65 -6.71 -3.91 4.00
C ILE A 65 -7.43 -2.76 4.70
N LYS A 66 -7.47 -2.80 6.03
CA LYS A 66 -8.09 -1.73 6.83
C LYS A 66 -7.36 -0.41 6.68
N THR A 67 -6.02 -0.45 6.77
CA THR A 67 -5.15 0.71 6.64
C THR A 67 -3.80 0.26 6.11
N VAL A 68 -3.24 1.02 5.17
CA VAL A 68 -1.83 0.93 4.77
C VAL A 68 -1.22 2.31 4.90
N SER A 69 -0.03 2.39 5.49
CA SER A 69 0.70 3.63 5.70
C SER A 69 2.16 3.39 5.41
N ILE A 70 2.71 4.17 4.48
CA ILE A 70 4.13 4.13 4.12
C ILE A 70 4.76 5.46 4.50
N GLN A 71 5.85 5.37 5.26
CA GLN A 71 6.66 6.50 5.65
C GLN A 71 7.94 6.50 4.81
N MET A 72 8.08 7.49 3.93
CA MET A 72 9.30 7.68 3.15
C MET A 72 10.35 8.42 3.98
N PRO A 73 11.64 8.32 3.60
CA PRO A 73 12.70 9.12 4.22
C PRO A 73 12.35 10.61 4.18
N PRO A 74 12.75 11.38 5.21
CA PRO A 74 12.38 12.80 5.34
C PRO A 74 12.94 13.70 4.24
N THR A 75 13.81 13.19 3.37
CA THR A 75 14.37 13.87 2.19
C THR A 75 13.57 13.65 0.91
N PHE A 76 12.64 12.69 0.89
CA PHE A 76 11.85 12.38 -0.31
C PHE A 76 10.69 13.36 -0.46
N ARG A 77 10.56 13.97 -1.65
CA ARG A 77 9.47 14.89 -2.00
C ARG A 77 8.96 14.56 -3.40
N VAL A 78 7.65 14.66 -3.57
CA VAL A 78 7.00 14.63 -4.88
C VAL A 78 6.95 16.06 -5.41
N ALA A 79 7.44 16.27 -6.63
CA ALA A 79 7.38 17.53 -7.35
C ALA A 79 6.56 17.35 -8.64
N PRO A 80 5.99 18.43 -9.21
CA PRO A 80 5.23 18.40 -10.46
C PRO A 80 6.00 17.87 -11.66
#